data_AF-A0A962FL09-F1
#
_entry.id   AF-A0A962FL09-F1
#
_cell.length_a   1.000
_cell.length_b   1.000
_cell.length_c   1.000
_cell.angle_alpha   90.00
_cell.angle_beta   90.00
_cell.angle_gamma   90.00
#
_symmetry.space_group_name_H-M   'P 1'
#
loop_
_entity.id
_entity.type
_entity.pdbx_description
1 polymer ?
#
loop_
_entity_poly.entity_id
_entity_poly.type
_entity_poly.pdbx_seq_one_letter_code
_entity_poly.pdbx_strand_id
1 'polypeptide(L)'
;MLFFKRAPLVPVLRLTGTIGAATPLRAGLTMAGTAGAIERAFALSKTPAVAVVINSPGGSPVQSHLIYKRIRSLANETGKKVYVFAEDVAASGGYLIALAGDEIFADASSIVGSIGVI
;
A
#
# COMPACT_ATOMS: atom_id res chain seq x y z
N MET A 1 -8.08 21.93 -33.57
CA MET A 1 -8.09 22.09 -32.10
C MET A 1 -7.18 21.00 -31.52
N LEU A 2 -5.98 21.36 -31.07
CA LEU A 2 -4.98 20.39 -30.60
C LEU A 2 -5.41 19.89 -29.20
N PHE A 3 -5.88 18.64 -29.11
CA PHE A 3 -6.19 18.01 -27.83
C PHE A 3 -4.90 17.63 -27.12
N PHE A 4 -4.41 18.50 -26.23
CA PHE A 4 -3.38 18.10 -25.27
C PHE A 4 -3.95 17.04 -24.33
N LYS A 5 -3.63 15.77 -24.59
CA LYS A 5 -3.95 14.65 -23.72
C LYS A 5 -3.12 14.81 -22.44
N ARG A 6 -3.73 15.29 -21.36
CA ARG A 6 -3.05 15.39 -20.05
C ARG A 6 -2.54 14.01 -19.65
N ALA A 7 -1.30 13.95 -19.14
CA ALA A 7 -0.74 12.73 -18.61
C ALA A 7 -1.67 12.14 -17.52
N PRO A 8 -1.81 10.81 -17.44
CA PRO A 8 -2.64 10.18 -16.43
C PRO A 8 -2.11 10.53 -15.03
N LEU A 9 -3.00 10.99 -14.15
CA LEU A 9 -2.69 11.20 -12.74
C LEU A 9 -2.77 9.85 -12.01
N VAL A 10 -1.77 9.54 -11.20
CA VAL A 10 -1.75 8.34 -10.35
C VAL A 10 -1.47 8.77 -8.91
N PRO A 11 -2.40 8.56 -7.96
CA PRO A 11 -2.14 8.80 -6.55
C PRO A 11 -1.12 7.81 -5.99
N VAL A 12 -0.28 8.30 -5.09
CA VAL A 12 0.74 7.51 -4.40
C VAL A 12 0.38 7.43 -2.91
N LEU A 13 0.06 6.23 -2.44
CA LEU A 13 -0.15 5.91 -1.04
C LEU A 13 1.17 5.41 -0.43
N ARG A 14 1.67 6.05 0.61
CA ARG A 14 2.89 5.61 1.32
C ARG A 14 2.54 4.94 2.65
N LEU A 15 3.06 3.73 2.85
CA LEU A 15 2.89 2.91 4.04
C LEU A 15 4.26 2.63 4.65
N THR A 16 4.64 3.40 5.66
CA THR A 16 5.98 3.37 6.25
C THR A 16 5.94 3.10 7.74
N GLY A 17 6.83 2.21 8.21
CA GLY A 17 7.01 1.88 9.63
C GLY A 17 6.39 0.55 10.04
N THR A 18 6.45 0.25 11.34
CA THR A 18 5.92 -0.99 11.94
C THR A 18 4.40 -1.03 11.91
N ILE A 19 3.83 -2.20 11.62
CA ILE A 19 2.38 -2.38 11.53
C ILE A 19 1.80 -2.74 12.91
N GLY A 20 0.81 -2.00 13.38
CA GLY A 20 0.11 -2.23 14.64
C GLY A 20 0.87 -1.91 15.93
N ALA A 21 2.20 -1.80 15.90
CA ALA A 21 2.99 -1.38 17.05
C ALA A 21 2.97 0.15 17.18
N ALA A 22 2.54 0.68 18.32
CA ALA A 22 2.61 2.10 18.64
C ALA A 22 3.59 2.33 19.78
N THR A 23 4.47 3.31 19.62
CA THR A 23 5.26 3.88 20.72
C THR A 23 4.63 5.20 21.15
N PRO A 24 4.88 5.70 22.37
CA PRO A 24 4.33 6.99 22.82
C PRO A 24 4.64 8.17 21.89
N LEU A 25 5.74 8.10 21.13
CA LEU A 25 6.21 9.15 20.23
C LEU A 25 5.90 8.89 18.75
N ARG A 26 5.61 7.63 18.36
CA ARG A 26 5.33 7.24 16.98
C ARG A 26 4.27 6.16 16.93
N ALA A 27 3.12 6.50 16.33
CA ALA A 27 2.09 5.53 15.99
C ALA A 27 2.55 4.67 14.81
N GLY A 28 2.38 3.36 14.91
CA GLY A 28 2.58 2.45 13.78
C GLY A 28 1.44 2.50 12.78
N LEU A 29 1.62 1.81 11.66
CA LEU A 29 0.60 1.67 10.64
C LEU A 29 -0.57 0.86 11.19
N THR A 30 -1.75 1.47 11.23
CA THR A 30 -3.00 0.81 11.58
C THR A 30 -4.03 1.09 10.51
N MET A 31 -5.01 0.21 10.39
CA MET A 31 -6.13 0.43 9.49
C MET A 31 -6.86 1.74 9.74
N ALA A 32 -7.14 2.05 11.01
CA ALA A 32 -7.83 3.29 11.37
C ALA A 32 -7.01 4.51 10.95
N GLY A 33 -5.68 4.48 11.15
CA GLY A 33 -4.78 5.55 10.75
C GLY A 33 -4.62 5.70 9.23
N THR A 34 -4.67 4.60 8.47
CA THR A 34 -4.45 4.62 7.02
C THR A 34 -5.73 4.70 6.20
N ALA A 35 -6.91 4.43 6.78
CA ALA A 35 -8.19 4.34 6.07
C ALA A 35 -8.48 5.57 5.21
N GLY A 36 -8.38 6.77 5.79
CA GLY A 36 -8.65 8.00 5.05
C GLY A 36 -7.68 8.26 3.89
N ALA A 37 -6.40 7.86 4.04
CA ALA A 37 -5.43 7.99 2.96
C ALA A 37 -5.69 6.99 1.82
N ILE A 38 -6.02 5.75 2.17
CA ILE A 38 -6.43 4.71 1.23
C ILE A 38 -7.66 5.17 0.45
N GLU A 39 -8.71 5.61 1.14
CA GLU A 39 -9.96 6.07 0.51
C GLU A 39 -9.75 7.24 -0.43
N ARG A 40 -8.95 8.24 -0.04
CA ARG A 40 -8.61 9.36 -0.92
C ARG A 40 -7.87 8.91 -2.17
N ALA A 41 -6.95 7.96 -2.07
CA ALA A 41 -6.24 7.43 -3.23
C ALA A 41 -7.22 6.77 -4.23
N PHE A 42 -8.19 6.01 -3.74
CA PHE A 42 -9.19 5.38 -4.60
C PHE A 42 -10.33 6.30 -5.04
N ALA A 43 -10.59 7.42 -4.35
CA ALA A 43 -11.64 8.37 -4.69
C ALA A 43 -11.31 9.29 -5.90
N LEU A 44 -10.03 9.42 -6.29
CA LEU A 44 -9.66 10.29 -7.41
C LEU A 44 -10.25 9.80 -8.74
N SER A 45 -11.17 10.57 -9.32
CA SER A 45 -11.78 10.23 -10.60
C SER A 45 -10.77 10.29 -11.76
N LYS A 46 -11.03 9.52 -12.83
CA LYS A 46 -10.20 9.49 -14.06
C LYS A 46 -8.74 9.05 -13.84
N THR A 47 -8.45 8.34 -12.75
CA THR A 47 -7.15 7.72 -12.50
C THR A 47 -7.24 6.22 -12.80
N PRO A 48 -6.40 5.68 -13.70
CA PRO A 48 -6.49 4.26 -14.08
C PRO A 48 -5.91 3.32 -13.00
N ALA A 49 -5.12 3.86 -12.08
CA ALA A 49 -4.36 3.10 -11.12
C ALA A 49 -4.14 3.86 -9.81
N VAL A 50 -3.68 3.13 -8.79
CA VAL A 50 -3.14 3.63 -7.52
C VAL A 50 -1.75 3.02 -7.35
N ALA A 51 -0.76 3.83 -7.00
CA ALA A 51 0.55 3.36 -6.58
C ALA A 51 0.60 3.25 -5.05
N VAL A 52 1.12 2.16 -4.53
CA VAL A 52 1.30 1.93 -3.09
C VAL A 52 2.77 1.68 -2.83
N VAL A 53 3.39 2.51 -2.01
CA VAL A 53 4.79 2.38 -1.63
C VAL A 53 4.86 1.82 -0.21
N ILE A 54 5.63 0.76 -0.01
CA ILE A 54 5.76 0.05 1.25
C ILE A 54 7.20 0.13 1.72
N ASN A 55 7.38 0.59 2.95
CA ASN A 55 8.65 0.54 3.67
C ASN A 55 8.37 0.09 5.12
N SER A 56 8.17 -1.21 5.30
CA SER A 56 7.74 -1.81 6.56
C SER A 56 8.42 -3.17 6.83
N PRO A 57 8.98 -3.36 8.04
CA PRO A 57 9.49 -4.68 8.47
C PRO A 57 8.36 -5.66 8.83
N GLY A 58 7.09 -5.24 8.78
CA GLY A 58 5.94 -6.03 9.22
C GLY A 58 5.41 -5.60 10.58
N GLY A 59 4.74 -6.52 11.27
CA GLY A 59 4.10 -6.28 12.56
C GLY A 59 2.80 -7.07 12.70
N SER A 60 1.76 -6.44 13.25
CA SER A 60 0.48 -7.08 13.54
C SER A 60 -0.12 -7.78 12.31
N PRO A 61 -0.35 -9.12 12.37
CA PRO A 61 -0.99 -9.86 11.29
C PRO A 61 -2.40 -9.33 10.98
N VAL A 62 -3.15 -8.96 12.02
CA VAL A 62 -4.51 -8.44 11.89
C VAL A 62 -4.53 -7.11 11.16
N GLN A 63 -3.72 -6.14 11.59
CA GLN A 63 -3.66 -4.83 10.93
C GLN A 63 -3.19 -4.96 9.48
N SER A 64 -2.18 -5.80 9.23
CA SER A 64 -1.68 -6.08 7.88
C SER A 64 -2.78 -6.65 6.97
N HIS A 65 -3.53 -7.64 7.46
CA HIS A 65 -4.61 -8.26 6.69
C HIS A 65 -5.78 -7.31 6.42
N LEU A 66 -6.13 -6.46 7.39
CA LEU A 66 -7.21 -5.49 7.18
C LEU A 66 -6.81 -4.41 6.16
N ILE A 67 -5.54 -3.96 6.16
CA ILE A 67 -5.01 -3.02 5.14
C ILE A 67 -5.05 -3.66 3.76
N TYR A 68 -4.53 -4.90 3.65
CA TYR A 68 -4.62 -5.70 2.43
C TYR A 68 -6.06 -5.77 1.90
N LYS A 69 -7.01 -6.16 2.76
CA LYS A 69 -8.43 -6.30 2.40
C LYS A 69 -9.03 -5.00 1.90
N ARG A 70 -8.73 -3.87 2.56
CA ARG A 70 -9.30 -2.58 2.15
C ARG A 70 -8.78 -2.14 0.79
N ILE A 71 -7.49 -2.29 0.52
CA ILE A 71 -6.89 -2.00 -0.78
C ILE A 71 -7.53 -2.87 -1.87
N ARG A 72 -7.65 -4.18 -1.65
CA ARG A 72 -8.28 -5.09 -2.62
C ARG A 72 -9.76 -4.81 -2.84
N SER A 73 -10.51 -4.49 -1.79
CA SER A 73 -11.94 -4.13 -1.90
C SER A 73 -12.12 -2.93 -2.82
N LEU A 74 -11.37 -1.85 -2.56
CA LEU A 74 -11.45 -0.63 -3.34
C LEU A 74 -10.95 -0.82 -4.79
N ALA A 75 -9.91 -1.63 -4.99
CA ALA A 75 -9.45 -1.98 -6.33
C ALA A 75 -10.55 -2.69 -7.13
N ASN A 76 -11.25 -3.64 -6.51
CA ASN A 76 -12.37 -4.36 -7.13
C ASN A 76 -13.59 -3.45 -7.37
N GLU A 77 -13.93 -2.60 -6.40
CA GLU A 77 -15.06 -1.65 -6.51
C GLU A 77 -14.85 -0.60 -7.60
N THR A 78 -13.61 -0.10 -7.74
CA THR A 78 -13.28 0.99 -8.67
C THR A 78 -12.72 0.52 -10.00
N GLY A 79 -12.32 -0.74 -10.11
CA GLY A 79 -11.64 -1.29 -11.28
C GLY A 79 -10.22 -0.74 -11.51
N LYS A 80 -9.66 0.00 -10.54
CA LYS A 80 -8.32 0.59 -10.64
C LYS A 80 -7.23 -0.46 -10.43
N LYS A 81 -6.17 -0.39 -11.24
CA LYS A 81 -4.96 -1.19 -11.02
C LYS A 81 -4.20 -0.73 -9.77
N VAL A 82 -3.62 -1.66 -9.04
CA VAL A 82 -2.77 -1.38 -7.88
C VAL A 82 -1.35 -1.79 -8.20
N TYR A 83 -0.44 -0.82 -8.24
CA TYR A 83 0.98 -1.06 -8.39
C TYR A 83 1.67 -0.88 -7.04
N VAL A 84 2.38 -1.90 -6.57
CA VAL A 84 3.09 -1.84 -5.29
C VAL A 84 4.59 -1.67 -5.53
N PHE A 85 5.22 -0.80 -4.76
CA PHE A 85 6.66 -0.58 -4.77
C PHE A 85 7.21 -0.83 -3.36
N ALA A 86 8.07 -1.83 -3.21
CA ALA A 86 8.86 -2.01 -2.00
C ALA A 86 10.06 -1.04 -2.05
N GLU A 87 10.22 -0.21 -1.02
CA GLU A 87 11.44 0.58 -0.80
C GLU A 87 12.50 -0.32 -0.12
N ASP A 88 13.05 0.09 1.03
CA ASP A 88 14.12 -0.65 1.71
C ASP A 88 13.63 -2.01 2.22
N VAL A 89 12.40 -2.07 2.75
CA VAL A 89 11.83 -3.30 3.32
C VAL A 89 10.34 -3.44 3.06
N ALA A 90 9.92 -4.62 2.61
CA ALA A 90 8.53 -5.06 2.57
C ALA A 90 8.47 -6.52 3.02
N ALA A 91 8.57 -6.73 4.34
CA ALA A 91 8.71 -8.05 4.95
C ALA A 91 7.51 -8.40 5.85
N SER A 92 7.24 -9.69 6.04
CA SER A 92 6.18 -10.24 6.89
C SER A 92 4.81 -9.57 6.60
N GLY A 93 4.23 -8.85 7.56
CA GLY A 93 2.99 -8.08 7.36
C GLY A 93 3.07 -7.02 6.25
N GLY A 94 4.24 -6.43 6.02
CA GLY A 94 4.48 -5.52 4.89
C GLY A 94 4.40 -6.24 3.55
N TYR A 95 4.95 -7.45 3.47
CA TYR A 95 4.82 -8.32 2.30
C TYR A 95 3.35 -8.74 2.08
N LEU A 96 2.60 -9.04 3.16
CA LEU A 96 1.17 -9.34 3.06
C LEU A 96 0.38 -8.16 2.46
N ILE A 97 0.68 -6.92 2.85
CA ILE A 97 0.06 -5.74 2.24
C ILE A 97 0.49 -5.61 0.78
N ALA A 98 1.76 -5.91 0.45
CA ALA A 98 2.26 -5.85 -0.93
C ALA A 98 1.49 -6.77 -1.87
N LEU A 99 1.02 -7.93 -1.39
CA LEU A 99 0.18 -8.85 -2.17
C LEU A 99 -1.19 -8.26 -2.56
N ALA A 100 -1.58 -7.08 -2.07
CA ALA A 100 -2.75 -6.37 -2.56
C ALA A 100 -2.54 -5.76 -3.97
N GLY A 101 -1.28 -5.60 -4.39
CA GLY A 101 -0.91 -5.14 -5.73
C GLY A 101 -1.26 -6.15 -6.81
N ASP A 102 -1.64 -5.65 -7.99
CA ASP A 102 -1.69 -6.46 -9.21
C ASP A 102 -0.28 -6.74 -9.73
N GLU A 103 0.68 -5.83 -9.48
CA GLU A 103 2.11 -6.01 -9.71
C GLU A 103 2.90 -5.45 -8.53
N ILE A 104 4.02 -6.11 -8.20
CA ILE A 104 4.92 -5.73 -7.10
C ILE A 104 6.31 -5.49 -7.69
N PHE A 105 6.84 -4.29 -7.47
CA PHE A 105 8.18 -3.88 -7.85
C PHE A 105 9.06 -3.77 -6.60
N ALA A 106 10.29 -4.22 -6.69
CA ALA A 106 11.28 -4.13 -5.63
C ALA A 106 12.65 -3.88 -6.26
N ASP A 107 13.53 -3.17 -5.55
CA ASP A 107 14.95 -3.14 -5.92
C ASP A 107 15.57 -4.52 -5.63
N ALA A 108 16.65 -4.86 -6.33
CA ALA A 108 17.40 -6.08 -6.07
C ALA A 108 17.95 -6.15 -4.62
N SER A 109 18.09 -4.99 -3.97
CA SER A 109 18.57 -4.83 -2.59
C SER A 109 17.44 -4.70 -1.56
N SER A 110 16.17 -4.60 -1.99
CA SER A 110 15.02 -4.51 -1.09
C SER A 110 14.88 -5.78 -0.25
N ILE A 111 14.66 -5.63 1.06
CA ILE A 111 14.38 -6.76 1.95
C ILE A 111 12.90 -7.14 1.81
N VAL A 112 12.63 -8.23 1.10
CA VAL A 112 11.29 -8.79 0.92
C VAL A 112 11.16 -10.19 1.54
N GLY A 113 9.93 -10.69 1.67
CA GLY A 113 9.68 -12.02 2.21
C GLY A 113 9.45 -12.02 3.71
N SER A 114 10.18 -12.85 4.48
CA SER A 114 9.88 -13.13 5.90
C SER A 114 8.44 -13.61 6.11
N ILE A 115 7.99 -14.53 5.25
CA ILE A 115 6.63 -15.09 5.29
C ILE A 115 6.55 -16.09 6.45
N GLY A 116 5.88 -15.68 7.53
CA GLY A 116 5.73 -16.48 8.74
C GLY A 116 5.03 -15.67 9.84
N VAL A 117 4.69 -16.35 10.93
CA VAL A 117 4.14 -15.73 12.14
C VAL A 117 4.91 -16.24 13.36
N ILE A 118 5.03 -15.40 14.38
CA ILE A 118 5.64 -15.71 15.69
C ILE A 118 4.67 -15.37 16.81
#